data_AF-A0AA36D9F4-F1
#
_entry.id   AF-A0AA36D9F4-F1
#
_cell.length_a   1.000
_cell.length_b   1.000
_cell.length_c   1.000
_cell.angle_alpha   90.00
_cell.angle_beta   90.00
_cell.angle_gamma   90.00
#
_symmetry.space_group_name_H-M   'P 1'
#
loop_
_entity.id
_entity.type
_entity.pdbx_description
1 polymer ?
#
loop_
_entity_poly.entity_id
_entity_poly.type
_entity_poly.pdbx_seq_one_letter_code
_entity_poly.pdbx_strand_id
1 'polypeptide(L)'
;MPKIRNLCTCEGFLNVLQVCLSLAAIIGSSVIWNDGNVALFIYYSGYGWQILINVILIATFIFSCFLLILNVLGGNNLLETIGKPKALSSYALIFLLLIVAGGLETWYATLASSEPSGAYWNWAGIYRPRFIATAVFTWLTWLTYAILLGLNFMY
;
A
#
# COMPACT_ATOMS: atom_id res chain seq x y z
N MET A 1 -10.00 -30.53 -6.58
CA MET A 1 -9.32 -29.22 -6.65
C MET A 1 -10.30 -28.07 -6.35
N PRO A 2 -10.64 -27.79 -5.08
CA PRO A 2 -11.54 -26.67 -4.72
C PRO A 2 -10.81 -25.33 -4.50
N LYS A 3 -9.51 -25.36 -4.15
CA LYS A 3 -8.77 -24.22 -3.57
C LYS A 3 -8.52 -23.02 -4.51
N ILE A 4 -8.48 -23.24 -5.83
CA ILE A 4 -8.26 -22.15 -6.81
C ILE A 4 -9.56 -21.38 -7.09
N ARG A 5 -10.74 -22.00 -6.87
CA ARG A 5 -12.03 -21.38 -7.19
C ARG A 5 -12.31 -20.13 -6.34
N ASN A 6 -11.75 -20.06 -5.13
CA ASN A 6 -11.91 -18.90 -4.24
C ASN A 6 -11.16 -17.66 -4.75
N LEU A 7 -10.10 -17.82 -5.55
CA LEU A 7 -9.42 -16.69 -6.22
C LEU A 7 -10.28 -16.05 -7.30
N CYS A 8 -11.25 -16.78 -7.85
CA CYS A 8 -12.20 -16.26 -8.84
C CYS A 8 -13.36 -15.49 -8.19
N THR A 9 -13.43 -15.42 -6.86
CA THR A 9 -14.40 -14.57 -6.16
C THR A 9 -13.93 -13.12 -6.16
N CYS A 10 -14.88 -12.18 -6.01
CA CYS A 10 -14.55 -10.76 -5.93
C CYS A 10 -13.55 -10.46 -4.79
N GLU A 11 -13.73 -11.09 -3.63
CA GLU A 11 -12.83 -10.93 -2.48
C GLU A 11 -11.45 -11.54 -2.73
N GLY A 12 -11.37 -12.74 -3.31
CA GLY A 12 -10.11 -13.37 -3.68
C GLY A 12 -9.31 -12.52 -4.66
N PHE A 13 -9.98 -11.95 -5.67
CA PHE A 13 -9.38 -11.03 -6.62
C PHE A 13 -8.90 -9.73 -5.95
N LEU A 14 -9.68 -9.14 -5.04
CA LEU A 14 -9.29 -7.96 -4.28
C LEU A 14 -8.06 -8.23 -3.40
N ASN A 15 -7.96 -9.40 -2.76
CA ASN A 15 -6.79 -9.77 -1.95
C ASN A 15 -5.52 -9.88 -2.81
N VAL A 16 -5.61 -10.44 -4.02
CA VAL A 16 -4.48 -10.47 -4.97
C VAL A 16 -4.06 -9.06 -5.36
N LEU A 17 -5.02 -8.19 -5.72
CA LEU A 17 -4.75 -6.79 -6.05
C LEU A 17 -4.08 -6.05 -4.88
N GLN A 18 -4.58 -6.24 -3.66
CA GLN A 18 -4.01 -5.63 -2.46
C GLN A 18 -2.54 -6.02 -2.26
N VAL A 19 -2.19 -7.30 -2.45
CA VAL A 19 -0.79 -7.76 -2.36
C VAL A 19 0.06 -7.09 -3.45
N CYS A 20 -0.39 -7.09 -4.71
CA CYS A 20 0.36 -6.51 -5.82
C CYS A 20 0.55 -5.00 -5.67
N LEU A 21 -0.52 -4.28 -5.32
CA LEU A 21 -0.50 -2.82 -5.18
C LEU A 21 0.30 -2.39 -3.95
N SER A 22 0.18 -3.08 -2.81
CA SER A 22 0.98 -2.78 -1.62
C SER A 22 2.47 -3.06 -1.85
N LEU A 23 2.81 -4.14 -2.57
CA LEU A 23 4.18 -4.40 -2.98
C LEU A 23 4.72 -3.30 -3.91
N ALA A 24 3.95 -2.88 -4.91
CA ALA A 24 4.31 -1.80 -5.81
C ALA A 24 4.51 -0.47 -5.05
N ALA A 25 3.68 -0.18 -4.04
CA ALA A 25 3.84 0.98 -3.18
C ALA A 25 5.12 0.90 -2.34
N ILE A 26 5.47 -0.26 -1.77
CA ILE A 26 6.73 -0.43 -1.01
C ILE A 26 7.94 -0.23 -1.92
N ILE A 27 7.93 -0.82 -3.11
CA ILE A 27 8.98 -0.66 -4.12
C ILE A 27 9.10 0.80 -4.51
N GLY A 28 7.99 1.45 -4.83
CA GLY A 28 7.93 2.89 -5.08
C GLY A 28 8.57 3.67 -3.93
N SER A 29 8.15 3.42 -2.69
CA SER A 29 8.62 4.17 -1.53
C SER A 29 10.11 3.97 -1.23
N SER A 30 10.64 2.76 -1.47
CA SER A 30 11.96 2.36 -0.95
C SER A 30 13.06 2.33 -2.01
N VAL A 31 12.71 2.27 -3.29
CA VAL A 31 13.69 2.12 -4.37
C VAL A 31 13.97 3.47 -5.02
N ILE A 32 15.24 3.85 -5.08
CA ILE A 32 15.72 4.96 -5.91
C ILE A 32 16.42 4.39 -7.13
N TRP A 33 16.03 4.87 -8.30
CA TRP A 33 16.79 4.68 -9.54
C TRP A 33 17.55 5.95 -9.86
N ASN A 34 18.88 5.88 -9.91
CA ASN A 34 19.73 6.99 -10.31
C ASN A 34 20.86 6.50 -11.22
N ASP A 35 20.89 6.97 -12.46
CA ASP A 35 21.95 6.67 -13.46
C ASP A 35 22.32 5.17 -13.56
N GLY A 36 21.30 4.30 -13.62
CA GLY A 36 21.50 2.85 -13.74
C GLY A 36 21.79 2.13 -12.42
N ASN A 37 21.98 2.86 -11.32
CA ASN A 37 22.13 2.29 -9.99
C ASN A 37 20.79 2.27 -9.25
N VAL A 38 20.53 1.14 -8.58
CA VAL A 38 19.35 0.95 -7.75
C VAL A 38 19.79 0.93 -6.30
N ALA A 39 19.29 1.88 -5.51
CA ALA A 39 19.56 1.95 -4.08
C ALA A 39 18.27 1.80 -3.26
N LEU A 40 18.37 1.10 -2.13
CA LEU A 40 17.28 1.01 -1.16
C LEU A 40 17.44 2.12 -0.13
N PHE A 41 16.43 2.98 -0.03
CA PHE A 41 16.39 4.06 0.95
C PHE A 41 15.15 3.91 1.84
N ILE A 42 15.41 3.85 3.14
CA ILE A 42 14.36 3.74 4.17
C ILE A 42 14.11 5.11 4.83
N TYR A 43 15.10 6.01 4.74
CA TYR A 43 15.07 7.36 5.31
C TYR A 43 15.46 8.39 4.25
N TYR A 44 14.78 9.54 4.23
CA TYR A 44 15.06 10.65 3.34
C TYR A 44 15.28 11.92 4.16
N SER A 45 16.43 12.58 3.97
CA SER A 45 16.68 13.89 4.57
C SER A 45 15.65 14.89 4.05
N GLY A 46 15.00 15.63 4.95
CA GLY A 46 13.91 16.55 4.60
C GLY A 46 12.51 15.93 4.57
N TYR A 47 12.38 14.60 4.66
CA TYR A 47 11.10 13.88 4.61
C TYR A 47 10.95 12.93 5.81
N GLY A 48 10.91 13.49 7.03
CA GLY A 48 10.99 12.75 8.30
C GLY A 48 9.91 11.68 8.52
N TRP A 49 8.71 11.86 7.94
CA TRP A 49 7.63 10.87 8.02
C TRP A 49 7.79 9.66 7.10
N GLN A 50 8.84 9.58 6.26
CA GLN A 50 8.97 8.45 5.35
C GLN A 50 9.04 7.11 6.08
N ILE A 51 9.73 7.06 7.22
CA ILE A 51 9.83 5.83 8.01
C ILE A 51 8.43 5.36 8.43
N LEU A 52 7.56 6.30 8.84
CA LEU A 52 6.17 5.99 9.18
C LEU A 52 5.40 5.44 7.97
N ILE A 53 5.53 6.08 6.81
CA ILE A 53 4.90 5.61 5.56
C ILE A 53 5.35 4.19 5.24
N ASN A 54 6.66 3.94 5.27
CA ASN A 54 7.24 2.62 5.02
C ASN A 54 6.70 1.56 5.99
N VAL A 55 6.61 1.87 7.29
CA VAL A 55 6.04 0.97 8.29
C VAL A 55 4.58 0.65 7.97
N ILE A 56 3.77 1.65 7.60
CA ILE A 56 2.36 1.45 7.23
C ILE A 56 2.25 0.56 5.98
N LEU A 57 3.04 0.82 4.94
CA LEU A 57 3.01 0.06 3.70
C LEU A 57 3.44 -1.40 3.92
N ILE A 58 4.52 -1.64 4.69
CA ILE A 58 4.98 -2.99 5.03
C ILE A 58 3.92 -3.73 5.86
N ALA A 59 3.33 -3.09 6.88
CA ALA A 59 2.27 -3.70 7.66
C ALA A 59 1.05 -4.04 6.80
N THR A 60 0.67 -3.16 5.87
CA THR A 60 -0.41 -3.40 4.91
C THR A 60 -0.10 -4.57 3.98
N PHE A 61 1.12 -4.66 3.48
CA PHE A 61 1.55 -5.78 2.63
C PHE A 61 1.51 -7.11 3.39
N ILE A 62 2.03 -7.16 4.62
CA ILE A 62 1.97 -8.37 5.46
C ILE A 62 0.52 -8.77 5.72
N PHE A 63 -0.34 -7.81 6.05
CA PHE A 63 -1.76 -8.08 6.27
C PHE A 63 -2.45 -8.58 4.99
N SER A 64 -2.16 -7.98 3.83
CA SER A 64 -2.71 -8.41 2.54
C SER A 64 -2.26 -9.83 2.17
N CYS A 65 -0.99 -10.16 2.42
CA CYS A 65 -0.47 -11.52 2.27
C CYS A 65 -1.21 -12.49 3.19
N PHE A 66 -1.46 -12.11 4.44
CA PHE A 66 -2.21 -12.93 5.39
C PHE A 66 -3.65 -13.20 4.90
N LEU A 67 -4.36 -12.19 4.40
CA LEU A 67 -5.70 -12.37 3.81
C LEU A 67 -5.68 -13.32 2.62
N LEU A 68 -4.72 -13.15 1.71
CA LEU A 68 -4.58 -13.99 0.54
C LEU A 68 -4.28 -15.45 0.94
N ILE A 69 -3.38 -15.66 1.91
CA ILE A 69 -3.05 -16.99 2.43
C ILE A 69 -4.27 -17.64 3.07
N LEU A 70 -5.06 -16.93 3.88
CA LEU A 70 -6.30 -17.46 4.45
C LEU A 70 -7.28 -17.91 3.37
N ASN A 71 -7.51 -17.06 2.38
CA ASN A 71 -8.45 -17.33 1.29
C ASN A 71 -8.00 -18.52 0.41
N VAL A 72 -6.70 -18.63 0.13
CA VAL A 72 -6.11 -19.69 -0.71
C VAL A 72 -5.92 -21.02 0.03
N LEU A 73 -5.38 -20.99 1.25
CA LEU A 73 -5.04 -22.20 2.00
C LEU A 73 -6.19 -22.72 2.86
N GLY A 74 -6.88 -21.81 3.55
CA GLY A 74 -7.95 -22.13 4.49
C GLY A 74 -9.29 -22.33 3.81
N GLY A 75 -9.48 -21.78 2.60
CA GLY A 75 -10.78 -21.77 1.93
C GLY A 75 -11.83 -20.90 2.63
N ASN A 76 -11.43 -20.22 3.70
CA ASN A 76 -12.27 -19.42 4.57
C ASN A 76 -11.87 -17.95 4.43
N ASN A 77 -12.85 -17.07 4.63
CA ASN A 77 -12.62 -15.64 4.69
C ASN A 77 -12.22 -15.19 6.11
N LEU A 78 -11.64 -13.99 6.23
CA LEU A 78 -11.28 -13.43 7.54
C LEU A 78 -12.52 -13.32 8.44
N LEU A 79 -13.68 -12.95 7.86
CA LEU A 79 -14.97 -12.93 8.53
C LEU A 79 -15.29 -14.25 9.26
N GLU A 80 -15.05 -15.38 8.58
CA GLU A 80 -15.35 -16.72 9.10
C GLU A 80 -14.33 -17.17 10.14
N THR A 81 -13.09 -16.66 10.04
CA THR A 81 -11.98 -17.07 10.92
C THR A 81 -12.02 -16.37 12.27
N ILE A 82 -12.28 -15.05 12.30
CA ILE A 82 -12.19 -14.23 13.52
C ILE A 82 -13.52 -13.56 13.91
N GLY A 83 -14.56 -13.72 13.09
CA GLY A 83 -15.86 -13.09 13.27
C GLY A 83 -15.96 -11.70 12.63
N LYS A 84 -17.16 -11.37 12.13
CA LYS A 84 -17.48 -10.12 11.42
C LYS A 84 -17.00 -8.82 12.11
N PRO A 85 -17.27 -8.56 13.40
CA PRO A 85 -16.89 -7.28 13.99
C PRO A 85 -15.37 -7.08 14.07
N LYS A 86 -14.60 -8.15 14.35
CA LYS A 86 -13.14 -8.08 14.44
C LYS A 86 -12.51 -7.89 13.06
N ALA A 87 -12.99 -8.65 12.06
CA ALA A 87 -12.54 -8.52 10.68
C ALA A 87 -12.80 -7.11 10.12
N LEU A 88 -14.01 -6.57 10.30
CA LEU A 88 -14.36 -5.21 9.89
C LEU A 88 -13.47 -4.15 10.57
N SER A 89 -13.20 -4.31 11.87
CA SER A 89 -12.29 -3.41 12.59
C SER A 89 -10.86 -3.45 12.03
N SER A 90 -10.35 -4.61 11.63
CA SER A 90 -9.03 -4.73 11.01
C SER A 90 -8.99 -4.06 9.63
N TYR A 91 -10.02 -4.23 8.81
CA TYR A 91 -10.13 -3.55 7.52
C TYR A 91 -10.22 -2.02 7.68
N ALA A 92 -11.02 -1.54 8.64
CA ALA A 92 -11.15 -0.12 8.93
C ALA A 92 -9.83 0.50 9.41
N LEU A 93 -9.07 -0.22 10.24
CA LEU A 93 -7.76 0.24 10.70
C LEU A 93 -6.78 0.41 9.53
N ILE A 94 -6.65 -0.59 8.66
CA ILE A 94 -5.78 -0.52 7.48
C ILE A 94 -6.23 0.60 6.54
N PHE A 95 -7.54 0.75 6.34
CA PHE A 95 -8.11 1.83 5.54
C PHE A 95 -7.69 3.22 6.07
N LEU A 96 -7.77 3.46 7.38
CA LEU A 96 -7.36 4.73 7.98
C LEU A 96 -5.85 4.97 7.87
N LEU A 97 -5.04 3.94 8.11
CA LEU A 97 -3.58 4.03 7.97
C LEU A 97 -3.17 4.37 6.52
N LEU A 98 -3.85 3.79 5.53
CA LEU A 98 -3.59 4.09 4.12
C LEU A 98 -3.95 5.53 3.73
N ILE A 99 -4.96 6.15 4.37
CA ILE A 99 -5.22 7.59 4.19
C ILE A 99 -4.03 8.43 4.67
N VAL A 100 -3.48 8.10 5.84
CA VAL A 100 -2.32 8.80 6.38
C VAL A 100 -1.11 8.63 5.45
N ALA A 101 -0.81 7.40 5.03
CA ALA A 101 0.31 7.13 4.12
C ALA A 101 0.12 7.82 2.76
N GLY A 102 -1.04 7.68 2.13
CA GLY A 102 -1.34 8.28 0.82
C GLY A 102 -1.35 9.80 0.88
N GLY A 103 -1.88 10.39 1.96
CA GLY A 103 -1.86 11.83 2.20
C GLY A 103 -0.44 12.39 2.36
N LEU A 104 0.41 11.72 3.15
CA LEU A 104 1.80 12.13 3.33
C LEU A 104 2.60 12.01 2.02
N GLU A 105 2.45 10.93 1.26
CA GLU A 105 3.10 10.76 -0.04
C GLU A 105 2.64 11.82 -1.06
N THR A 106 1.35 12.15 -1.07
CA THR A 106 0.80 13.22 -1.92
C THR A 106 1.37 14.59 -1.53
N TRP A 107 1.49 14.85 -0.23
CA TRP A 107 2.11 16.08 0.27
C TRP A 107 3.60 16.13 -0.08
N TYR A 108 4.34 15.03 0.06
CA TYR A 108 5.75 14.93 -0.32
C TYR A 108 6.00 15.13 -1.81
N ALA A 109 5.12 14.61 -2.67
CA ALA A 109 5.18 14.90 -4.11
C ALA A 109 5.02 16.41 -4.40
N THR A 110 4.19 17.10 -3.61
CA THR A 110 4.00 18.56 -3.73
C THR A 110 5.20 19.32 -3.17
N LEU A 111 5.72 18.91 -2.00
CA LEU A 111 6.89 19.51 -1.38
C LEU A 111 8.13 19.39 -2.29
N ALA A 112 8.39 18.21 -2.83
CA ALA A 112 9.47 17.96 -3.79
C ALA A 112 9.34 18.78 -5.08
N SER A 113 8.12 19.23 -5.44
CA SER A 113 7.90 20.08 -6.61
C SER A 113 8.23 21.56 -6.38
N SER A 114 8.31 21.98 -5.11
CA SER A 114 8.58 23.36 -4.70
C SER A 114 10.07 23.66 -4.48
N GLU A 115 10.94 22.65 -4.55
CA GLU A 115 12.39 22.83 -4.41
C GLU A 115 12.98 23.57 -5.63
N PRO A 116 13.89 24.55 -5.44
CA PRO A 116 14.46 25.33 -6.54
C PRO A 116 15.18 24.45 -7.56
N SER A 117 14.75 24.54 -8.82
CA SER A 117 15.39 23.89 -9.97
C SER A 117 16.76 24.54 -10.22
N GLY A 118 17.81 23.95 -9.64
CA GLY A 118 19.19 24.47 -9.78
C GLY A 118 20.18 23.99 -8.71
N ALA A 119 19.74 23.27 -7.67
CA ALA A 119 20.67 22.61 -6.76
C ALA A 119 21.48 21.51 -7.51
N TYR A 120 22.78 21.40 -7.20
CA TYR A 120 23.72 20.41 -7.77
C TYR A 120 23.24 18.94 -7.71
N TRP A 121 22.19 18.68 -6.94
CA TRP A 121 21.44 17.43 -6.92
C TRP A 121 19.99 17.79 -7.27
N ASN A 122 19.49 17.33 -8.42
CA ASN A 122 18.10 17.54 -8.82
C ASN A 122 17.17 16.62 -8.01
N TRP A 123 17.06 16.88 -6.70
CA TRP A 123 16.23 16.13 -5.76
C TRP A 123 14.75 16.12 -6.18
N ALA A 124 14.27 17.21 -6.79
CA ALA A 124 12.96 17.28 -7.41
C ALA A 124 12.79 16.25 -8.54
N GLY A 125 13.80 16.07 -9.40
CA GLY A 125 13.79 15.08 -10.47
C GLY A 125 13.84 13.62 -9.98
N ILE A 126 14.52 13.37 -8.85
CA ILE A 126 14.72 12.02 -8.31
C ILE A 126 13.58 11.59 -7.38
N TYR A 127 13.16 12.47 -6.45
CA TYR A 127 12.19 12.12 -5.41
C TYR A 127 10.73 12.28 -5.83
N ARG A 128 10.41 13.29 -6.66
CA ARG A 128 9.02 13.58 -7.00
C ARG A 128 8.32 12.46 -7.77
N PRO A 129 8.91 11.86 -8.83
CA PRO A 129 8.26 10.76 -9.55
C PRO A 129 8.00 9.56 -8.64
N ARG A 130 8.89 9.35 -7.67
CA ARG A 130 8.77 8.29 -6.67
C ARG A 130 7.58 8.52 -5.74
N PHE A 131 7.49 9.70 -5.13
CA PHE A 131 6.37 10.03 -4.25
C PHE A 131 5.03 9.95 -4.98
N ILE A 132 4.99 10.35 -6.26
CA ILE A 132 3.80 10.19 -7.10
C ILE A 132 3.47 8.71 -7.31
N ALA A 133 4.46 7.89 -7.69
CA ALA A 133 4.24 6.46 -7.91
C ALA A 133 3.73 5.77 -6.62
N THR A 134 4.40 6.01 -5.49
CA THR A 134 3.96 5.50 -4.19
C THR A 134 2.56 5.95 -3.86
N ALA A 135 2.27 7.26 -3.96
CA ALA A 135 0.94 7.81 -3.69
C ALA A 135 -0.14 7.13 -4.53
N VAL A 136 0.09 6.97 -5.84
CA VAL A 136 -0.87 6.30 -6.75
C VAL A 136 -1.13 4.87 -6.29
N PHE A 137 -0.10 4.07 -6.04
CA PHE A 137 -0.28 2.69 -5.60
C PHE A 137 -0.91 2.60 -4.20
N THR A 138 -0.59 3.51 -3.29
CA THR A 138 -1.21 3.59 -1.96
C THR A 138 -2.70 3.94 -2.07
N TRP A 139 -3.08 4.90 -2.91
CA TRP A 139 -4.49 5.27 -3.12
C TRP A 139 -5.29 4.17 -3.82
N LEU A 140 -4.69 3.46 -4.78
CA LEU A 140 -5.31 2.28 -5.38
C LEU A 140 -5.49 1.15 -4.36
N THR A 141 -4.49 0.91 -3.51
CA THR A 141 -4.59 -0.06 -2.40
C THR A 141 -5.72 0.35 -1.44
N TRP A 142 -5.77 1.61 -1.05
CA TRP A 142 -6.84 2.16 -0.22
C TRP A 142 -8.23 1.90 -0.82
N LEU A 143 -8.40 2.15 -2.12
CA LEU A 143 -9.67 1.92 -2.83
C LEU A 143 -10.08 0.44 -2.77
N THR A 144 -9.14 -0.50 -2.92
CA THR A 144 -9.45 -1.93 -2.79
C THR A 144 -9.90 -2.31 -1.39
N TYR A 145 -9.33 -1.72 -0.33
CA TYR A 145 -9.80 -1.90 1.04
C TYR A 145 -11.16 -1.25 1.28
N ALA A 146 -11.44 -0.10 0.65
CA ALA A 146 -12.74 0.56 0.70
C ALA A 146 -13.85 -0.33 0.12
N ILE A 147 -13.59 -0.92 -1.05
CA ILE A 147 -14.51 -1.84 -1.73
C ILE A 147 -14.71 -3.10 -0.86
N LEU A 148 -13.62 -3.68 -0.35
CA LEU A 148 -13.69 -4.87 0.50
C LEU A 148 -14.53 -4.59 1.77
N LEU A 149 -14.30 -3.45 2.43
CA LEU A 149 -15.06 -3.05 3.61
C LEU A 149 -16.54 -2.85 3.29
N GLY A 150 -16.85 -2.19 2.17
CA GLY A 150 -18.23 -2.02 1.70
C GLY A 150 -18.95 -3.35 1.44
N LEU A 151 -18.30 -4.28 0.75
CA LEU A 151 -18.85 -5.62 0.50
C LEU A 151 -19.12 -6.36 1.81
N ASN A 152 -18.15 -6.40 2.72
CA ASN A 152 -18.25 -7.10 4.00
C ASN A 152 -19.20 -6.43 5.01
N PHE A 153 -19.56 -5.16 4.78
CA PHE A 153 -20.56 -4.47 5.60
C PHE A 153 -21.98 -4.84 5.17
N MET A 154 -22.24 -4.91 3.86
CA MET A 154 -23.56 -5.18 3.28
C MET A 154 -24.02 -6.64 3.44
N TYR A 155 -23.09 -7.59 3.39
CA TYR A 155 -23.33 -9.03 3.56
C TYR A 155 -22.85 -9.48 4.95
#